data_AF-A0AAV1Z8U1-F1
#
_entry.id   AF-A0AAV1Z8U1-F1
#
_cell.length_a   1.000
_cell.length_b   1.000
_cell.length_c   1.000
_cell.angle_alpha   90.00
_cell.angle_beta   90.00
_cell.angle_gamma   90.00
#
_symmetry.space_group_name_H-M   'P 1'
#
loop_
_entity.id
_entity.type
_entity.pdbx_description
1 polymer ?
#
loop_
_entity_poly.entity_id
_entity_poly.type
_entity_poly.pdbx_seq_one_letter_code
_entity_poly.pdbx_strand_id
1 'polypeptide(L)'
;MKLVLVVQLTIVVVVCLFFSSVDARVIKRSTQMTYCSGSTPCGWEIYQPATRSVEYFVKSPCDCPSGTECLRYSDDISIAAYVFRCRQESDEGQTWTN
;
A
#
# COMPACT_ATOMS: atom_id res chain seq x y z
N MET A 1 38.33 26.60 32.65
CA MET A 1 37.99 26.22 31.25
C MET A 1 38.08 24.72 30.99
N LYS A 2 39.16 24.01 31.38
CA LYS A 2 39.30 22.54 31.19
C LYS A 2 38.22 21.69 31.88
N LEU A 3 37.83 22.04 33.12
CA LEU A 3 36.82 21.31 33.89
C LEU A 3 35.41 21.37 33.25
N VAL A 4 35.02 22.53 32.72
CA VAL A 4 33.71 22.73 32.06
C VAL A 4 33.62 21.90 30.79
N LEU A 5 34.72 21.80 30.03
CA LEU A 5 34.80 21.03 28.80
C LEU A 5 34.67 19.52 29.06
N VAL A 6 35.28 19.02 30.13
CA VAL A 6 35.15 17.62 30.57
C VAL A 6 33.73 17.29 31.00
N VAL A 7 33.07 18.18 31.75
CA VAL A 7 31.68 17.98 32.21
C VAL A 7 30.69 17.96 31.04
N GLN A 8 30.89 18.81 30.03
CA GLN A 8 30.02 18.78 28.84
C GLN A 8 30.21 17.50 28.03
N LEU A 9 31.45 17.03 27.88
CA LEU A 9 31.74 15.77 27.18
C LEU A 9 31.14 14.57 27.90
N THR A 10 31.19 14.53 29.23
CA THR A 10 30.63 13.40 30.00
C THR A 10 29.10 13.38 29.91
N ILE A 11 28.44 14.53 29.98
CA ILE A 11 26.98 14.63 29.82
C ILE A 11 26.56 14.15 28.43
N VAL A 12 27.24 14.57 27.36
CA VAL A 12 26.93 14.15 25.99
C VAL A 12 27.08 12.64 25.81
N VAL A 13 28.15 12.05 26.36
CA VAL A 13 28.37 10.59 26.30
C VAL A 13 27.27 9.84 27.03
N VAL A 14 26.90 10.28 28.25
CA VAL A 14 25.82 9.65 29.02
C VAL A 14 24.49 9.74 28.27
N VAL A 15 24.15 10.91 27.72
CA VAL A 15 22.95 11.11 26.90
C VAL A 15 22.95 10.16 25.71
N CYS A 16 24.03 10.08 24.93
CA CYS A 16 24.12 9.18 23.77
C CYS A 16 23.94 7.70 24.15
N LEU A 17 24.43 7.28 25.31
CA LEU A 17 24.27 5.91 25.81
C LEU A 17 22.84 5.60 26.28
N PHE A 18 22.08 6.60 26.71
CA PHE A 18 20.65 6.44 27.04
C PHE A 18 19.75 6.43 25.80
N PHE A 19 20.10 7.17 24.75
CA PHE A 19 19.29 7.25 23.52
C PHE A 19 19.56 6.12 22.50
N SER A 20 20.57 5.26 22.72
CA SER A 20 20.92 4.17 21.81
C SER A 20 20.08 2.89 21.98
N SER A 21 19.20 2.83 22.97
CA SER A 21 18.30 1.69 23.21
C SER A 21 16.98 1.74 22.40
N VAL A 22 16.93 2.55 21.34
CA VAL A 22 15.81 2.55 20.39
C VAL A 22 15.88 1.28 19.54
N ASP A 23 15.16 0.24 19.98
CA ASP A 23 15.08 -1.04 19.30
C ASP A 23 14.36 -0.90 17.94
N ALA A 24 15.07 -1.15 16.84
CA ALA A 24 14.50 -1.09 15.50
C ALA A 24 13.68 -2.36 15.23
N ARG A 25 12.34 -2.25 15.29
CA ARG A 25 11.46 -3.37 14.93
C ARG A 25 11.43 -3.56 13.41
N VAL A 26 12.13 -4.59 12.92
CA VAL A 26 12.01 -5.04 11.52
C VAL A 26 10.74 -5.90 11.39
N ILE A 27 9.74 -5.39 10.67
CA ILE A 27 8.52 -6.16 10.35
C ILE A 27 8.86 -7.15 9.24
N LYS A 28 9.06 -8.43 9.59
CA LYS A 28 9.16 -9.51 8.61
C LYS A 28 7.77 -9.80 8.03
N ARG A 29 7.49 -9.33 6.80
CA ARG A 29 6.29 -9.76 6.06
C ARG A 29 6.42 -11.25 5.76
N SER A 30 5.58 -12.07 6.40
CA SER A 30 5.37 -13.46 5.98
C SER A 30 4.73 -13.46 4.59
N THR A 31 5.33 -14.17 3.63
CA THR A 31 4.79 -14.40 2.29
C THR A 31 3.66 -15.43 2.31
N GLN A 32 2.69 -15.25 3.21
CA GLN A 32 1.45 -16.00 3.11
C GLN A 32 0.57 -15.27 2.08
N MET A 33 0.56 -15.80 0.87
CA MET A 33 -0.22 -15.27 -0.24
C MET A 33 -1.69 -15.20 0.18
N THR A 34 -2.17 -13.97 0.39
CA THR A 34 -3.53 -13.72 0.90
C THR A 34 -4.41 -13.40 -0.30
N TYR A 35 -5.43 -14.22 -0.54
CA TYR A 35 -6.37 -13.95 -1.63
C TYR A 35 -7.29 -12.77 -1.28
N CYS A 36 -7.64 -11.96 -2.28
CA CYS A 36 -8.62 -10.91 -2.10
C CYS A 36 -9.99 -11.52 -1.78
N SER A 37 -10.68 -11.01 -0.75
CA SER A 37 -12.07 -11.41 -0.49
C SER A 37 -12.99 -10.89 -1.62
N GLY A 38 -14.17 -11.47 -1.82
CA GLY A 38 -15.09 -11.02 -2.88
C GLY A 38 -15.47 -9.54 -2.80
N SER A 39 -15.55 -8.99 -1.58
CA SER A 39 -15.81 -7.57 -1.34
C SER A 39 -14.56 -6.68 -1.41
N THR A 40 -13.36 -7.24 -1.36
CA THR A 40 -12.09 -6.48 -1.43
C THR A 40 -11.70 -6.25 -2.89
N PRO A 41 -11.51 -5.00 -3.34
CA PRO A 41 -10.94 -4.72 -4.65
C PRO A 41 -9.52 -5.29 -4.76
N CYS A 42 -9.19 -5.86 -5.91
CA CYS A 42 -7.82 -6.31 -6.20
C CYS A 42 -6.92 -5.15 -6.66
N GLY A 43 -7.51 -4.05 -7.11
CA GLY A 43 -6.80 -2.81 -7.37
C GLY A 43 -7.69 -1.66 -7.81
N TRP A 44 -7.05 -0.54 -8.13
CA TRP A 44 -7.69 0.70 -8.57
C TRP A 44 -6.87 1.36 -9.68
N GLU A 45 -7.52 1.85 -10.72
CA GLU A 45 -6.91 2.77 -11.68
C GLU A 45 -7.32 4.20 -11.33
N ILE A 46 -6.38 4.99 -10.85
CA ILE A 46 -6.62 6.39 -10.54
C ILE A 46 -6.59 7.19 -11.84
N TYR A 47 -7.60 8.04 -12.02
CA TYR A 47 -7.73 8.87 -13.21
C TYR A 47 -7.92 10.34 -12.86
N GLN A 48 -7.61 11.21 -13.80
CA GLN A 48 -7.89 12.64 -13.65
C GLN A 48 -9.40 12.92 -13.73
N PRO A 49 -10.03 13.55 -12.71
CA PRO A 49 -11.50 13.63 -12.62
C PRO A 49 -12.22 14.22 -13.83
N ALA A 50 -11.62 15.21 -14.50
CA ALA A 50 -12.25 15.92 -15.62
C ALA A 50 -12.18 15.14 -16.94
N THR A 51 -11.07 14.45 -17.20
CA THR A 51 -10.80 13.80 -18.49
C THR A 51 -10.94 12.29 -18.44
N ARG A 52 -11.00 11.70 -17.24
CA ARG A 52 -10.89 10.26 -16.99
C ARG A 52 -9.63 9.63 -17.60
N SER A 53 -8.58 10.43 -17.79
CA SER A 53 -7.27 9.94 -18.21
C SER A 53 -6.64 9.17 -17.05
N VAL A 54 -6.35 7.88 -17.25
CA VAL A 54 -5.70 7.04 -16.24
C VAL A 54 -4.28 7.56 -16.00
N GLU A 55 -3.92 7.73 -14.73
CA GLU A 55 -2.61 8.19 -14.31
C GLU A 55 -1.74 7.03 -13.82
N TYR A 56 -2.30 6.19 -12.93
CA TYR A 56 -1.58 5.06 -12.36
C TYR A 56 -2.51 3.98 -11.78
N PHE A 57 -1.96 2.79 -11.59
CA PHE A 57 -2.64 1.65 -10.96
C PHE A 57 -2.14 1.42 -9.53
N VAL A 58 -3.07 1.16 -8.61
CA VAL A 58 -2.80 0.81 -7.21
C VAL A 58 -3.21 -0.64 -6.98
N LYS A 59 -2.23 -1.52 -6.72
CA LYS A 59 -2.49 -2.93 -6.41
C LYS A 59 -2.80 -3.10 -4.92
N SER A 60 -3.86 -3.85 -4.59
CA SER A 60 -4.11 -4.29 -3.22
C SER A 60 -3.04 -5.27 -2.73
N PRO A 61 -2.78 -5.36 -1.40
CA PRO A 61 -1.86 -6.34 -0.83
C PRO A 61 -2.49 -7.75 -0.76
N CYS A 62 -3.12 -8.19 -1.84
CA CYS A 62 -3.72 -9.49 -2.03
C CYS A 62 -3.64 -9.89 -3.50
N ASP A 63 -3.74 -11.18 -3.78
CA ASP A 63 -3.76 -11.71 -5.14
C ASP A 63 -5.15 -12.30 -5.46
N CYS A 64 -5.48 -12.38 -6.75
CA CYS A 64 -6.68 -13.08 -7.17
C CYS A 64 -6.49 -14.60 -7.10
N PRO A 65 -7.52 -15.37 -6.74
CA PRO A 65 -7.45 -16.83 -6.76
C PRO A 65 -7.23 -17.36 -8.18
N SER A 66 -6.69 -18.57 -8.29
CA SER A 66 -6.43 -19.22 -9.57
C SER A 66 -7.68 -19.28 -10.45
N GLY A 67 -7.54 -18.95 -11.73
CA GLY A 67 -8.65 -18.90 -12.68
C GLY A 67 -9.48 -17.61 -12.63
N THR A 68 -9.04 -16.60 -11.86
CA THR A 68 -9.62 -15.26 -11.88
C THR A 68 -8.55 -14.21 -12.15
N GLU A 69 -8.95 -13.12 -12.77
CA GLU A 69 -8.10 -11.98 -13.08
C GLU A 69 -8.63 -10.71 -12.43
N CYS A 70 -7.74 -9.75 -12.21
CA CYS A 70 -8.10 -8.48 -11.62
C CYS A 70 -8.65 -7.57 -12.72
N LEU A 71 -9.98 -7.46 -12.81
CA LEU A 71 -10.67 -6.84 -13.95
C LEU A 71 -11.52 -5.66 -13.51
N ARG A 72 -11.68 -4.67 -14.39
CA ARG A 72 -12.40 -3.41 -14.10
C ARG A 72 -13.88 -3.69 -13.82
N TYR A 73 -14.32 -3.44 -12.59
CA TYR A 73 -15.67 -3.74 -12.13
C TYR A 73 -16.60 -2.54 -12.12
N SER A 74 -16.14 -1.38 -11.64
CA SER A 74 -16.98 -0.18 -11.50
C SER A 74 -16.16 1.10 -11.52
N ASP A 75 -16.84 2.25 -11.66
CA ASP A 75 -16.25 3.58 -11.51
C ASP A 75 -16.67 4.19 -10.15
N ASP A 76 -15.71 4.52 -9.30
CA ASP A 76 -15.92 5.30 -8.09
C ASP A 76 -15.52 6.76 -8.33
N ILE A 77 -16.50 7.53 -8.80
CA ILE A 77 -16.35 8.94 -9.19
C ILE A 77 -15.96 9.82 -7.97
N SER A 78 -16.31 9.40 -6.75
CA SER A 78 -16.03 10.18 -5.54
C SER A 78 -14.52 10.28 -5.24
N ILE A 79 -13.75 9.31 -5.73
CA ILE A 79 -12.29 9.24 -5.59
C ILE A 79 -11.56 9.25 -6.94
N ALA A 80 -12.29 9.50 -8.04
CA ALA A 80 -11.78 9.48 -9.41
C ALA A 80 -10.96 8.22 -9.72
N ALA A 81 -11.56 7.04 -9.49
CA ALA A 81 -10.89 5.78 -9.69
C ALA A 81 -11.79 4.70 -10.28
N TYR A 82 -11.29 3.92 -11.23
CA TYR A 82 -11.92 2.66 -11.59
C TYR A 82 -11.53 1.57 -10.58
N VAL A 83 -12.52 0.85 -10.07
CA VAL A 83 -12.37 -0.23 -9.09
C VAL A 83 -12.22 -1.56 -9.84
N PHE A 84 -11.22 -2.35 -9.47
CA PHE A 84 -10.97 -3.68 -10.04
C PHE A 84 -11.28 -4.78 -9.03
N ARG A 85 -11.89 -5.88 -9.50
CA ARG A 85 -12.22 -7.06 -8.69
C ARG A 85 -11.79 -8.34 -9.41
N CYS A 86 -11.55 -9.39 -8.64
CA CYS A 86 -11.24 -10.71 -9.18
C CYS A 86 -12.48 -11.29 -9.87
N ARG A 87 -12.39 -11.54 -11.17
CA ARG A 87 -13.46 -12.13 -12.00
C ARG A 87 -12.90 -13.17 -12.98
N GLN A 88 -13.75 -14.04 -13.50
CA GLN A 88 -13.35 -14.95 -14.57
C GLN A 88 -13.35 -14.20 -15.90
N GLU A 89 -12.45 -14.54 -16.83
CA GLU A 89 -12.36 -13.89 -18.15
C GLU A 89 -13.69 -13.97 -18.94
N SER A 90 -14.49 -15.02 -18.70
CA SER A 90 -15.85 -15.14 -19.27
C SER A 90 -16.81 -14.01 -18.88
N ASP A 91 -16.52 -13.28 -17.79
CA ASP A 91 -17.36 -12.20 -17.28
C ASP A 91 -17.05 -10.85 -17.94
N GLU A 92 -15.95 -10.73 -18.70
CA GLU A 92 -15.57 -9.49 -19.40
C GLU A 92 -16.54 -9.14 -20.54
N GLY A 93 -17.19 -10.15 -21.13
CA GLY A 93 -18.12 -9.99 -22.25
C GLY A 93 -19.47 -9.36 -21.91
N GLN A 94 -19.79 -9.12 -20.63
CA GLN A 94 -21.14 -8.70 -20.20
C GLN A 94 -21.27 -7.26 -19.70
N THR A 95 -20.18 -6.49 -19.58
CA THR A 95 -20.24 -5.17 -18.89
C THR A 95 -19.86 -3.96 -19.76
N TRP A 96 -19.85 -4.09 -21.10
CA TRP A 96 -19.57 -2.96 -22.02
C TRP A 96 -20.69 -2.70 -23.05
N THR A 97 -21.90 -3.24 -22.84
CA THR A 97 -23.05 -3.09 -23.78
C THR A 97 -24.39 -2.87 -23.08
N ASN A 98 -24.44 -2.04 -22.03
CA ASN A 98 -25.69 -1.41 -21.60
C ASN A 98 -25.47 0.06 -21.26
#